data_AF-A0A918SJS2-F1
#
_entry.id   AF-A0A918SJS2-F1
#
_cell.length_a   1.000
_cell.length_b   1.000
_cell.length_c   1.000
_cell.angle_alpha   90.00
_cell.angle_beta   90.00
_cell.angle_gamma   90.00
#
_symmetry.space_group_name_H-M   'P 1'
#
loop_
_entity.id
_entity.type
_entity.pdbx_description
1 polymer ?
#
loop_
_entity_poly.entity_id
_entity_poly.type
_entity_poly.pdbx_seq_one_letter_code
_entity_poly.pdbx_strand_id
1 'polypeptide(L)'
;MNLERKFNVPTILSYSDSLGQHLLRENIRWATNCLIIDNRGFETYCHDTISLQIEVDPSFPEEDYDIEWKFNNRTLGTDKKVEITFEEADVNDFRPVIVKVKSKKNWHKLNDCDDCLAIQLTILPPE
;
A
#
# COMPACT_ATOMS: atom_id res chain seq x y z
N MET A 1 -4.54 -27.42 -5.76
CA MET A 1 -3.28 -26.75 -6.14
C MET A 1 -3.40 -25.28 -5.76
N ASN A 2 -2.56 -24.81 -4.85
CA ASN A 2 -2.65 -23.44 -4.32
C ASN A 2 -2.04 -22.45 -5.34
N LEU A 3 -2.82 -21.50 -5.85
CA LEU A 3 -2.39 -20.57 -6.92
C LEU A 3 -1.23 -19.66 -6.50
N GLU A 4 -1.12 -19.35 -5.20
CA GLU A 4 0.01 -18.60 -4.64
C GLU A 4 1.35 -19.29 -4.87
N ARG A 5 1.36 -20.63 -5.00
CA ARG A 5 2.59 -21.39 -5.32
C ARG A 5 2.97 -21.40 -6.80
N LYS A 6 2.16 -20.83 -7.71
CA LYS A 6 2.49 -20.80 -9.15
C LYS A 6 3.39 -19.64 -9.53
N PHE A 7 3.30 -18.53 -8.79
CA PHE A 7 4.09 -17.33 -9.03
C PHE A 7 5.01 -17.12 -7.83
N ASN A 8 6.28 -17.49 -7.97
CA ASN A 8 7.30 -17.27 -6.94
C ASN A 8 7.74 -15.80 -6.96
N VAL A 9 6.98 -14.92 -6.33
CA VAL A 9 7.16 -13.46 -6.38
C VAL A 9 7.04 -12.88 -4.96
N PRO A 10 7.70 -11.74 -4.67
CA PRO A 10 7.55 -11.06 -3.38
C PRO A 10 6.11 -10.64 -3.16
N THR A 11 5.63 -10.81 -1.92
CA THR A 11 4.24 -10.50 -1.53
C THR A 11 4.20 -9.75 -0.21
N ILE A 12 3.20 -8.89 -0.05
CA ILE A 12 2.91 -8.15 1.19
C ILE A 12 2.34 -9.13 2.23
N LEU A 13 2.96 -9.24 3.39
CA LEU A 13 2.52 -10.10 4.50
C LEU A 13 1.65 -9.36 5.51
N SER A 14 1.95 -8.10 5.76
CA SER A 14 1.23 -7.29 6.75
C SER A 14 1.26 -5.81 6.39
N TYR A 15 0.37 -5.06 7.02
CA TYR A 15 0.25 -3.61 6.96
C TYR A 15 0.16 -3.04 8.37
N SER A 16 0.76 -1.88 8.60
CA SER A 16 0.53 -1.06 9.79
C SER A 16 0.59 0.43 9.50
N ASP A 17 -0.04 1.24 10.34
CA ASP A 17 0.01 2.70 10.23
C ASP A 17 0.11 3.44 11.58
N SER A 18 0.36 4.75 11.50
CA SER A 18 0.36 5.64 12.67
C SER A 18 -1.03 5.91 13.26
N LEU A 19 -2.10 5.47 12.60
CA LEU A 19 -3.48 5.58 13.10
C LEU A 19 -3.83 4.40 14.04
N GLY A 20 -2.88 3.49 14.26
CA GLY A 20 -2.99 2.39 15.20
C GLY A 20 -3.44 1.07 14.58
N GLN A 21 -3.52 0.99 13.25
CA GLN A 21 -3.86 -0.27 12.60
C GLN A 21 -2.67 -1.18 12.41
N HIS A 22 -2.96 -2.48 12.53
CA HIS A 22 -2.06 -3.56 12.20
C HIS A 22 -2.88 -4.72 11.65
N LEU A 23 -2.69 -5.05 10.36
CA LEU A 23 -3.47 -6.04 9.64
C LEU A 23 -2.56 -7.06 8.98
N LEU A 24 -2.84 -8.34 9.22
CA LEU A 24 -2.22 -9.44 8.49
C LEU A 24 -2.90 -9.64 7.14
N ARG A 25 -2.15 -10.07 6.12
CA ARG A 25 -2.64 -10.28 4.76
C ARG A 25 -3.93 -11.09 4.70
N GLU A 26 -4.04 -12.19 5.45
CA GLU A 26 -5.24 -13.04 5.43
C GLU A 26 -6.52 -12.33 5.90
N ASN A 27 -6.37 -11.23 6.64
CA ASN A 27 -7.46 -10.40 7.14
C ASN A 27 -7.75 -9.20 6.23
N ILE A 28 -6.97 -9.00 5.17
CA ILE A 28 -7.16 -7.91 4.21
C ILE A 28 -7.94 -8.45 3.00
N ARG A 29 -8.98 -7.70 2.61
CA ARG A 29 -9.84 -8.09 1.50
C ARG A 29 -9.08 -7.98 0.17
N TRP A 30 -9.15 -9.04 -0.64
CA TRP A 30 -8.72 -9.00 -2.04
C TRP A 30 -9.87 -8.55 -2.96
N ALA A 31 -9.66 -7.52 -3.77
CA ALA A 31 -10.62 -7.07 -4.77
C ALA A 31 -9.92 -6.34 -5.93
N THR A 32 -10.42 -6.51 -7.15
CA THR A 32 -9.91 -5.80 -8.35
C THR A 32 -8.39 -5.91 -8.52
N ASN A 33 -7.83 -7.11 -8.31
CA ASN A 33 -6.38 -7.40 -8.40
C ASN A 33 -5.50 -6.62 -7.40
N CYS A 34 -6.05 -6.20 -6.26
CA CYS A 34 -5.28 -5.53 -5.21
C CYS A 34 -5.85 -5.92 -3.83
N LEU A 35 -5.03 -5.85 -2.79
CA LEU A 35 -5.52 -5.81 -1.42
C LEU A 35 -6.18 -4.45 -1.15
N ILE A 36 -7.28 -4.43 -0.40
CA ILE A 36 -8.00 -3.20 -0.06
C ILE A 36 -8.19 -3.12 1.45
N ILE A 37 -7.74 -2.02 2.02
CA ILE A 37 -8.02 -1.62 3.40
C ILE A 37 -8.91 -0.36 3.35
N ASP A 38 -10.00 -0.39 4.10
CA ASP A 38 -10.91 0.74 4.25
C ASP A 38 -10.61 1.51 5.55
N ASN A 39 -9.83 2.59 5.45
CA ASN A 39 -9.46 3.46 6.56
C ASN A 39 -10.32 4.71 6.66
N ARG A 40 -11.43 4.80 5.91
CA ARG A 40 -12.25 6.02 5.85
C ARG A 40 -12.94 6.38 7.16
N GLY A 41 -12.98 5.45 8.11
CA GLY A 41 -13.47 5.68 9.47
C GLY A 41 -12.46 6.36 10.40
N PHE A 42 -11.20 6.52 9.99
CA PHE A 42 -10.20 7.29 10.73
C PHE A 42 -10.18 8.73 10.20
N GLU A 43 -10.20 9.69 11.12
CA GLU A 43 -10.05 11.10 10.75
C GLU A 43 -8.59 11.37 10.41
N THR A 44 -8.35 11.95 9.23
CA THR A 44 -7.03 12.42 8.79
C THR A 44 -7.25 13.81 8.23
N TYR A 45 -6.69 14.83 8.87
CA TYR A 45 -6.83 16.22 8.41
C TYR A 45 -5.68 16.54 7.45
N CYS A 46 -5.89 17.47 6.52
CA CYS A 46 -4.76 17.99 5.74
C CYS A 46 -3.76 18.68 6.68
N HIS A 47 -2.48 18.65 6.31
CA HIS A 47 -1.32 19.03 7.13
C HIS A 47 -0.95 18.06 8.26
N ASP A 48 -1.80 17.08 8.58
CA ASP A 48 -1.37 15.95 9.41
C ASP A 48 -0.37 15.10 8.65
N THR A 49 0.58 14.54 9.39
CA THR A 49 1.53 13.56 8.87
C THR A 49 1.13 12.17 9.35
N ILE A 50 0.87 11.27 8.41
CA ILE A 50 0.64 9.86 8.69
C ILE A 50 1.81 9.02 8.19
N SER A 51 2.08 7.90 8.86
CA SER A 51 3.03 6.90 8.37
C SER A 51 2.31 5.61 8.00
N LEU A 52 2.62 5.09 6.81
CA LEU A 52 2.12 3.81 6.33
C LEU A 52 3.31 2.85 6.17
N GLN A 53 3.13 1.59 6.55
CA GLN A 53 4.18 0.58 6.48
C GLN A 53 3.62 -0.76 6.00
N ILE A 54 4.41 -1.45 5.18
CA ILE A 54 4.16 -2.84 4.79
C ILE A 54 5.31 -3.73 5.22
N GLU A 55 5.00 -5.01 5.42
CA GLU A 55 5.99 -6.07 5.49
C GLU A 55 5.92 -6.89 4.20
N VAL A 56 7.07 -7.18 3.59
CA VAL A 56 7.18 -8.03 2.39
C VAL A 56 7.86 -9.33 2.80
N ASP A 57 7.47 -10.44 2.18
CA ASP A 57 8.02 -11.78 2.43
C ASP A 57 9.57 -11.75 2.48
N PRO A 58 10.17 -12.03 3.64
CA PRO A 58 11.62 -11.93 3.84
C PRO A 58 12.42 -13.02 3.11
N SER A 59 11.75 -14.01 2.50
CA SER A 59 12.42 -14.99 1.64
C SER A 59 12.93 -14.38 0.33
N PHE A 60 12.49 -13.17 -0.03
CA PHE A 60 12.97 -12.39 -1.17
C PHE A 60 13.92 -11.29 -0.71
N PRO A 61 15.18 -11.24 -1.22
CA PRO A 61 16.10 -10.13 -0.99
C PRO A 61 15.51 -8.79 -1.43
N GLU A 62 15.76 -7.71 -0.68
CA GLU A 62 15.27 -6.36 -1.01
C GLU A 62 15.82 -5.85 -2.36
N GLU A 63 16.99 -6.32 -2.77
CA GLU A 63 17.58 -5.99 -4.06
C GLU A 63 16.86 -6.65 -5.25
N ASP A 64 15.99 -7.63 -5.04
CA ASP A 64 15.27 -8.36 -6.09
C ASP A 64 13.92 -7.75 -6.45
N TYR A 65 13.48 -6.71 -5.73
CA TYR A 65 12.22 -6.03 -5.98
C TYR A 65 12.27 -4.55 -5.65
N ASP A 66 11.32 -3.82 -6.23
CA ASP A 66 11.11 -2.41 -5.97
C ASP A 66 9.76 -2.24 -5.26
N ILE A 67 9.69 -1.28 -4.34
CA ILE A 67 8.46 -0.81 -3.73
C ILE A 67 8.16 0.57 -4.30
N GLU A 68 6.88 0.83 -4.56
CA GLU A 68 6.44 2.15 -5.02
C GLU A 68 5.13 2.54 -4.35
N TRP A 69 5.19 3.60 -3.54
CA TRP A 69 4.02 4.25 -2.96
C TRP A 69 3.52 5.35 -3.87
N LYS A 70 2.22 5.41 -4.12
CA LYS A 70 1.57 6.38 -5.01
C LYS A 70 0.32 6.97 -4.39
N PHE A 71 0.12 8.26 -4.65
CA PHE A 71 -1.11 8.98 -4.34
C PHE A 71 -1.35 10.07 -5.39
N ASN A 72 -2.55 10.18 -5.94
CA ASN A 72 -2.88 11.22 -6.94
C ASN A 72 -1.83 11.36 -8.08
N ASN A 73 -1.39 10.24 -8.66
CA ASN A 73 -0.33 10.14 -9.68
C ASN A 73 1.08 10.61 -9.26
N ARG A 74 1.30 10.99 -8.00
CA ARG A 74 2.62 11.30 -7.44
C ARG A 74 3.23 10.07 -6.76
N THR A 75 4.53 9.86 -6.93
CA THR A 75 5.28 8.87 -6.15
C THR A 75 5.60 9.48 -4.79
N LEU A 76 5.25 8.76 -3.72
CA LEU A 76 5.46 9.19 -2.35
C LEU A 76 6.77 8.65 -1.75
N GLY A 77 7.19 7.46 -2.18
CA GLY A 77 8.38 6.81 -1.65
C GLY A 77 8.60 5.42 -2.24
N THR A 78 9.79 4.86 -1.99
CA THR A 78 10.23 3.55 -2.52
C THR A 78 10.67 2.57 -1.43
N ASP A 79 10.46 2.92 -0.17
CA ASP A 79 10.81 2.08 0.98
C ASP A 79 9.56 1.33 1.49
N LYS A 80 9.74 0.34 2.39
CA LYS A 80 8.66 -0.40 3.08
C LYS A 80 7.78 0.50 3.94
N LYS A 81 8.30 1.66 4.34
CA LYS A 81 7.58 2.70 5.09
C LYS A 81 7.56 3.99 4.27
N VAL A 82 6.44 4.71 4.33
CA VAL A 82 6.31 6.07 3.81
C VAL A 82 5.67 6.98 4.85
N GLU A 83 6.13 8.22 4.91
CA GLU A 83 5.50 9.30 5.68
C GLU A 83 4.88 10.29 4.71
N ILE A 84 3.63 10.67 4.95
CA ILE A 84 2.81 11.45 4.02
C ILE A 84 2.18 12.61 4.81
N THR A 85 2.42 13.82 4.36
CA THR A 85 1.68 15.02 4.78
C THR A 85 0.75 15.43 3.64
N PHE A 86 -0.55 15.51 3.90
CA PHE A 86 -1.53 15.91 2.88
C PHE A 86 -1.64 17.43 2.75
N GLU A 87 -1.92 17.92 1.55
CA GLU A 87 -2.19 19.34 1.29
C GLU A 87 -3.71 19.60 1.23
N GLU A 88 -4.14 20.86 1.32
CA GLU A 88 -5.56 21.22 1.14
C GLU A 88 -6.13 20.73 -0.20
N ALA A 89 -5.30 20.69 -1.25
CA ALA A 89 -5.68 20.16 -2.56
C ALA A 89 -5.95 18.64 -2.56
N ASP A 90 -5.52 17.93 -1.51
CA ASP A 90 -5.72 16.49 -1.33
C ASP A 90 -7.03 16.17 -0.57
N VAL A 91 -7.74 17.18 -0.04
CA VAL A 91 -9.02 17.03 0.68
C VAL A 91 -10.06 16.30 -0.16
N ASN A 92 -10.58 15.19 0.38
CA ASN A 92 -11.47 14.29 -0.33
C ASN A 92 -12.11 13.22 0.59
N ASP A 93 -13.31 12.76 0.27
CA ASP A 93 -14.01 11.69 0.98
C ASP A 93 -13.56 10.27 0.58
N PHE A 94 -12.84 10.16 -0.54
CA PHE A 94 -12.34 8.88 -1.06
C PHE A 94 -11.05 9.05 -1.87
N ARG A 95 -9.90 8.82 -1.23
CA ARG A 95 -8.61 8.75 -1.94
C ARG A 95 -7.74 7.59 -1.45
N PRO A 96 -7.37 6.65 -2.34
CA PRO A 96 -6.46 5.59 -1.95
C PRO A 96 -5.00 6.03 -2.07
N VAL A 97 -4.22 5.72 -1.04
CA VAL A 97 -2.77 5.55 -1.19
C VAL A 97 -2.52 4.12 -1.67
N ILE A 98 -1.73 3.94 -2.72
CA ILE A 98 -1.47 2.63 -3.33
C ILE A 98 0.01 2.30 -3.15
N VAL A 99 0.31 1.12 -2.66
CA VAL A 99 1.66 0.54 -2.69
C VAL A 99 1.70 -0.65 -3.62
N LYS A 100 2.73 -0.67 -4.48
CA LYS A 100 3.03 -1.78 -5.38
C LYS A 100 4.36 -2.40 -5.00
N VAL A 101 4.42 -3.73 -5.03
CA VAL A 101 5.65 -4.52 -4.93
C VAL A 101 5.90 -5.15 -6.29
N LYS A 102 7.09 -4.94 -6.85
CA LYS A 102 7.43 -5.39 -8.20
C LYS A 102 8.80 -6.04 -8.20
N SER A 103 8.88 -7.33 -8.49
CA SER A 103 10.16 -8.00 -8.70
C SER A 103 10.87 -7.49 -9.94
N LYS A 104 12.20 -7.66 -10.01
CA LYS A 104 13.01 -7.28 -11.18
C LYS A 104 12.94 -8.28 -12.34
N LYS A 105 11.85 -9.06 -12.41
CA LYS A 105 11.59 -10.02 -13.49
C LYS A 105 10.98 -9.32 -14.70
N ASN A 106 11.07 -9.97 -15.87
CA ASN A 106 10.45 -9.47 -17.12
C ASN A 106 8.94 -9.75 -17.21
N TRP A 107 8.36 -10.40 -16.21
CA TRP A 107 6.94 -10.75 -16.12
C TRP A 107 6.46 -10.49 -14.69
N HIS A 108 5.18 -10.18 -14.53
CA HIS A 108 4.59 -9.91 -13.22
C HIS A 108 3.22 -10.57 -13.06
N LYS A 109 2.89 -10.96 -11.82
CA LYS A 109 1.62 -11.64 -11.49
C LYS A 109 0.37 -10.80 -11.82
N LEU A 110 0.44 -9.48 -11.65
CA LEU A 110 -0.66 -8.52 -11.83
C LEU A 110 -0.43 -7.60 -13.04
N ASN A 111 0.27 -8.09 -14.06
CA ASN A 111 0.69 -7.36 -15.27
C ASN A 111 1.80 -6.33 -15.04
N ASP A 112 1.59 -5.33 -14.17
CA ASP A 112 2.54 -4.23 -13.94
C ASP A 112 3.29 -4.30 -12.59
N CYS A 113 2.84 -5.18 -11.70
CA CYS A 113 3.41 -5.47 -10.39
C CYS A 113 3.11 -6.91 -9.95
N ASP A 114 3.74 -7.36 -8.88
CA ASP A 114 3.57 -8.70 -8.33
C ASP A 114 2.57 -8.75 -7.17
N ASP A 115 2.48 -7.66 -6.42
CA ASP A 115 1.49 -7.47 -5.38
C ASP A 115 1.12 -5.99 -5.23
N CYS A 116 -0.08 -5.73 -4.72
CA CYS A 116 -0.64 -4.38 -4.60
C CYS A 116 -1.49 -4.29 -3.35
N LEU A 117 -1.40 -3.14 -2.66
CA LEU A 117 -2.29 -2.77 -1.57
C LEU A 117 -2.79 -1.32 -1.76
N ALA A 118 -4.10 -1.13 -1.63
CA ALA A 118 -4.77 0.17 -1.65
C ALA A 118 -5.37 0.48 -0.28
N ILE A 119 -4.91 1.57 0.33
CA ILE A 119 -5.37 2.08 1.62
C ILE A 119 -6.31 3.25 1.35
N GLN A 120 -7.61 3.05 1.55
CA GLN A 120 -8.63 4.07 1.28
C GLN A 120 -8.73 5.04 2.45
N LEU A 121 -8.44 6.31 2.22
CA LEU A 121 -8.46 7.36 3.24
C LEU A 121 -9.56 8.38 2.96
N THR A 122 -10.03 8.99 4.04
CA THR A 122 -10.78 10.25 4.04
C THR A 122 -9.79 11.34 4.47
N ILE A 123 -9.64 12.39 3.67
CA ILE A 123 -8.76 13.54 3.98
C ILE A 123 -9.67 14.74 4.21
N LEU A 124 -9.71 15.21 5.44
CA LEU A 124 -10.55 16.30 5.91
C LEU A 124 -9.86 17.66 5.68
N PRO A 125 -10.62 18.76 5.52
CA PRO A 125 -10.08 20.12 5.53
C PRO A 125 -9.36 20.44 6.84
N PRO A 126 -8.63 21.57 6.95
CA PRO A 126 -7.99 21.96 8.21
C PRO A 126 -9.00 22.01 9.37
N GLU A 127 -8.56 21.67 10.58
CA GLU A 127 -9.35 21.78 11.82
C GLU A 127 -9.70 23.25 12.16
#